data_AF-A0A2N5AJ21-F1
#
_entry.id   AF-A0A2N5AJ21-F1
#
_cell.length_a   1.000
_cell.length_b   1.000
_cell.length_c   1.000
_cell.angle_alpha   90.00
_cell.angle_beta   90.00
_cell.angle_gamma   90.00
#
_symmetry.space_group_name_H-M   'P 1'
#
loop_
_entity.id
_entity.type
_entity.pdbx_description
1 polymer ?
#
loop_
_entity_poly.entity_id
_entity_poly.type
_entity_poly.pdbx_seq_one_letter_code
_entity_poly.pdbx_strand_id
1 'polypeptide(L)'
;MQFIHNDLGQRKRGEIVEITLTSGANVRLMDSSNFSSYKNGRRHSYIGGLAKRSPIRLQIPSSGHWHIAVDMQGLRGSTRASVRVLPGVLPEIQDRPLSEVPSLVRDNRPPSTAQSNEIHDVFISHASEDKDDFVRSLANSLISHGLNVWYDEMTLRIGDSLRQKIDKGLANSRVGLVVLSPAFISKGWTNYELDGIVTRAISGEQILLPIWHNITKQEVVDFSPSLADKVARSTATHTIDEIAHEIAELLHSRG
;
A
#
# COMPACT_ATOMS: atom_id res chain seq x y z
N MET A 1 -19.44 -18.01 -29.29
CA MET A 1 -17.96 -17.96 -29.23
C MET A 1 -17.54 -18.37 -27.83
N GLN A 2 -16.54 -19.24 -27.66
CA GLN A 2 -16.03 -19.61 -26.33
C GLN A 2 -14.95 -18.61 -25.91
N PHE A 3 -15.08 -18.05 -24.71
CA PHE A 3 -14.12 -17.14 -24.11
C PHE A 3 -14.16 -17.27 -22.59
N ILE A 4 -13.05 -16.93 -21.94
CA ILE A 4 -12.96 -16.73 -20.50
C ILE A 4 -13.36 -15.29 -20.21
N HIS A 5 -14.28 -15.08 -19.27
CA HIS A 5 -14.76 -13.76 -18.87
C HIS A 5 -14.36 -13.47 -17.44
N ASN A 6 -13.81 -12.28 -17.20
CA ASN A 6 -13.68 -11.72 -15.86
C ASN A 6 -14.38 -10.36 -15.84
N ASP A 7 -15.33 -10.21 -14.93
CA ASP A 7 -15.92 -8.92 -14.61
C ASP A 7 -15.02 -8.20 -13.61
N LEU A 8 -14.49 -7.04 -14.01
CA LEU A 8 -13.62 -6.28 -13.13
C LEU A 8 -14.43 -5.38 -12.19
N GLY A 9 -15.72 -5.15 -12.41
CA GLY A 9 -16.45 -4.16 -11.63
C GLY A 9 -16.07 -2.73 -12.00
N GLN A 10 -16.33 -1.80 -11.08
CA GLN A 10 -15.93 -0.38 -11.22
C GLN A 10 -14.41 -0.24 -11.04
N ARG A 11 -13.76 0.45 -11.98
CA ARG A 11 -12.32 0.69 -12.03
C ARG A 11 -12.01 2.15 -12.29
N LYS A 12 -10.84 2.59 -11.82
CA LYS A 12 -10.36 3.96 -11.97
C LYS A 12 -9.43 4.05 -13.18
N ARG A 13 -9.47 5.20 -13.87
CA ARG A 13 -8.49 5.55 -14.90
C ARG A 13 -7.08 5.36 -14.37
N GLY A 14 -6.21 4.73 -15.17
CA GLY A 14 -4.82 4.52 -14.83
C GLY A 14 -4.53 3.17 -14.16
N GLU A 15 -5.51 2.51 -13.56
CA GLU A 15 -5.33 1.16 -13.01
C GLU A 15 -4.85 0.19 -14.09
N ILE A 16 -3.99 -0.76 -13.72
CA ILE A 16 -3.40 -1.73 -14.64
C ILE A 16 -4.04 -3.09 -14.41
N VAL A 17 -4.63 -3.66 -15.44
CA VAL A 17 -5.11 -5.04 -15.43
C VAL A 17 -3.98 -5.95 -15.88
N GLU A 18 -3.50 -6.83 -15.01
CA GLU A 18 -2.51 -7.85 -15.33
C GLU A 18 -3.19 -9.19 -15.59
N ILE A 19 -2.88 -9.78 -16.74
CA ILE A 19 -3.43 -11.05 -17.20
C ILE A 19 -2.30 -12.06 -17.38
N THR A 20 -2.39 -13.16 -16.64
CA THR A 20 -1.48 -14.31 -16.77
C THR A 20 -2.14 -15.38 -17.63
N LEU A 21 -1.41 -15.92 -18.61
CA LEU A 21 -1.89 -16.88 -19.59
C LEU A 21 -0.96 -18.09 -19.62
N THR A 22 -1.53 -19.29 -19.75
CA THR A 22 -0.71 -20.52 -19.92
C THR A 22 -0.18 -20.68 -21.35
N SER A 23 -0.86 -20.07 -22.33
CA SER A 23 -0.51 -20.10 -23.75
C SER A 23 -1.07 -18.86 -24.45
N GLY A 24 -0.52 -18.52 -25.62
CA GLY A 24 -0.89 -17.29 -26.32
C GLY A 24 -2.38 -17.25 -26.70
N ALA A 25 -3.04 -16.13 -26.43
CA ALA A 25 -4.47 -15.95 -26.63
C ALA A 25 -4.80 -14.49 -26.93
N ASN A 26 -6.01 -14.23 -27.44
CA ASN A 26 -6.50 -12.87 -27.59
C ASN A 26 -6.98 -12.37 -26.23
N VAL A 27 -6.47 -11.21 -25.80
CA VAL A 27 -6.92 -10.53 -24.58
C VAL A 27 -7.61 -9.23 -24.97
N ARG A 28 -8.83 -9.04 -24.49
CA ARG A 28 -9.67 -7.89 -24.83
C ARG A 28 -10.22 -7.26 -23.56
N LEU A 29 -9.79 -6.04 -23.29
CA LEU A 29 -10.33 -5.17 -22.25
C LEU A 29 -11.40 -4.26 -22.86
N MET A 30 -12.59 -4.24 -22.26
CA MET A 30 -13.77 -3.56 -22.79
C MET A 30 -14.59 -2.93 -21.67
N ASP A 31 -15.25 -1.80 -21.95
CA ASP A 31 -16.33 -1.31 -21.09
C ASP A 31 -17.59 -2.18 -21.22
N SER A 32 -18.62 -1.93 -20.39
CA SER A 32 -19.88 -2.68 -20.42
C SER A 32 -20.59 -2.68 -21.79
N SER A 33 -20.57 -1.56 -22.51
CA SER A 33 -21.24 -1.43 -23.81
C SER A 33 -20.53 -2.26 -24.89
N ASN A 34 -19.20 -2.17 -24.93
CA ASN A 34 -18.35 -2.92 -25.85
C ASN A 34 -18.35 -4.42 -25.52
N PHE A 35 -18.35 -4.80 -24.24
CA PHE A 35 -18.45 -6.19 -23.82
C PHE A 35 -19.79 -6.82 -24.20
N SER A 36 -20.89 -6.07 -24.04
CA SER A 36 -22.21 -6.52 -24.51
C SER A 36 -22.22 -6.73 -26.04
N SER A 37 -21.67 -5.79 -26.80
CA SER A 37 -21.54 -5.93 -28.25
C SER A 37 -20.66 -7.13 -28.65
N TYR A 38 -19.54 -7.34 -27.97
CA TYR A 38 -18.65 -8.50 -28.15
C TYR A 38 -19.37 -9.83 -27.91
N LYS A 39 -20.09 -9.95 -26.79
CA LYS A 39 -20.85 -11.17 -26.44
C LYS A 39 -21.90 -11.51 -27.49
N ASN A 40 -22.47 -10.50 -28.14
CA ASN A 40 -23.47 -10.63 -29.19
C ASN A 40 -22.89 -10.72 -30.63
N GLY A 41 -21.57 -10.77 -30.78
CA GLY A 41 -20.91 -10.84 -32.10
C GLY A 41 -21.05 -9.57 -32.95
N ARG A 42 -21.40 -8.44 -32.34
CA ARG A 42 -21.53 -7.14 -33.00
C ARG A 42 -20.18 -6.42 -33.05
N ARG A 43 -20.08 -5.38 -33.89
CA ARG A 43 -18.91 -4.50 -33.91
C ARG A 43 -18.72 -3.83 -32.54
N HIS A 44 -17.48 -3.81 -32.07
CA HIS A 44 -17.09 -3.27 -30.76
C HIS A 44 -15.61 -2.86 -30.82
N SER A 45 -15.22 -2.03 -29.86
CA SER A 45 -13.84 -1.62 -29.64
C SER A 45 -13.31 -2.28 -28.37
N TYR A 46 -12.01 -2.53 -28.33
CA TYR A 46 -11.35 -3.11 -27.17
C TYR A 46 -9.90 -2.66 -27.11
N ILE A 47 -9.30 -2.77 -25.92
CA ILE A 47 -7.87 -2.59 -25.69
C ILE A 47 -7.23 -3.96 -25.51
N GLY A 48 -6.09 -4.18 -26.14
CA GLY A 48 -5.38 -5.45 -26.13
C GLY A 48 -5.26 -6.05 -27.53
N GLY A 49 -5.19 -7.38 -27.62
CA GLY A 49 -4.93 -8.11 -28.86
C GLY A 49 -4.32 -9.48 -28.57
N LEU A 50 -3.65 -10.05 -29.58
CA LEU A 50 -2.97 -11.34 -29.44
C LEU A 50 -1.78 -11.22 -28.47
N ALA A 51 -1.93 -11.77 -27.27
CA ALA A 51 -0.89 -11.85 -26.27
C ALA A 51 -0.01 -13.08 -26.55
N LYS A 52 1.23 -12.86 -26.97
CA LYS A 52 2.24 -13.92 -27.21
C LYS A 52 3.17 -14.15 -26.01
N ARG A 53 3.13 -13.26 -25.02
CA ARG A 53 3.96 -13.27 -23.80
C ARG A 53 3.07 -13.03 -22.59
N SER A 54 3.45 -13.60 -21.46
CA SER A 54 2.73 -13.52 -20.20
C SER A 54 3.70 -13.16 -19.06
N PRO A 55 3.30 -12.31 -18.08
CA PRO A 55 2.02 -11.61 -17.98
C PRO A 55 1.88 -10.46 -19.00
N ILE A 56 0.64 -10.15 -19.38
CA ILE A 56 0.30 -8.95 -20.16
C ILE A 56 -0.39 -7.94 -19.25
N ARG A 57 -0.05 -6.65 -19.41
CA ARG A 57 -0.59 -5.55 -18.63
C ARG A 57 -1.34 -4.59 -19.55
N LEU A 58 -2.60 -4.29 -19.22
CA LEU A 58 -3.45 -3.36 -19.94
C LEU A 58 -3.91 -2.26 -19.00
N GLN A 59 -3.71 -1.00 -19.38
CA GLN A 59 -4.14 0.14 -18.58
C GLN A 59 -5.62 0.46 -18.81
N ILE A 60 -6.35 0.78 -17.75
CA ILE A 60 -7.73 1.27 -17.77
C ILE A 60 -7.70 2.71 -18.32
N PRO A 61 -8.29 2.98 -19.50
CA PRO A 61 -8.17 4.28 -20.16
C PRO A 61 -9.04 5.36 -19.51
N SER A 62 -10.16 4.98 -18.89
CA SER A 62 -11.12 5.86 -18.23
C SER A 62 -11.81 5.14 -17.08
N SER A 63 -12.21 5.89 -16.05
CA SER A 63 -12.96 5.32 -14.92
C SER A 63 -14.33 4.80 -15.39
N GLY A 64 -14.76 3.65 -14.89
CA GLY A 64 -16.04 3.04 -15.26
C GLY A 64 -16.08 1.54 -14.97
N HIS A 65 -17.08 0.86 -15.51
CA HIS A 65 -17.23 -0.58 -15.37
C HIS A 65 -16.52 -1.31 -16.52
N TRP A 66 -15.64 -2.26 -16.18
CA TRP A 66 -14.76 -2.89 -17.16
C TRP A 66 -14.82 -4.43 -17.11
N HIS A 67 -14.59 -5.04 -18.27
CA HIS A 67 -14.59 -6.48 -18.45
C HIS A 67 -13.35 -6.92 -19.25
N ILE A 68 -12.83 -8.10 -18.92
CA ILE A 68 -11.81 -8.81 -19.69
C ILE A 68 -12.43 -10.03 -20.34
N ALA A 69 -12.21 -10.17 -21.64
CA ALA A 69 -12.43 -11.41 -22.36
C ALA A 69 -11.10 -11.98 -22.87
N VAL A 70 -10.89 -13.28 -22.64
CA VAL A 70 -9.76 -14.02 -23.22
C VAL A 70 -10.31 -15.11 -24.14
N ASP A 71 -9.92 -15.08 -25.42
CA ASP A 71 -10.44 -16.01 -26.43
C ASP A 71 -9.34 -16.59 -27.32
N MET A 72 -9.66 -17.70 -27.99
CA MET A 72 -8.78 -18.40 -28.92
C MET A 72 -9.21 -18.20 -30.39
N GLN A 73 -9.94 -17.12 -30.69
CA GLN A 73 -10.45 -16.89 -32.05
C GLN A 73 -9.29 -16.77 -33.04
N GLY A 74 -9.27 -17.66 -34.05
CA GLY A 74 -8.19 -17.73 -35.04
C GLY A 74 -6.90 -18.40 -34.55
N LEU A 75 -6.90 -19.01 -33.36
CA LEU A 75 -5.76 -19.69 -32.75
C LEU A 75 -6.07 -21.18 -32.54
N ARG A 76 -5.03 -22.02 -32.49
CA ARG A 76 -5.14 -23.45 -32.17
C ARG A 76 -4.80 -23.69 -30.70
N GLY A 77 -5.47 -24.67 -30.08
CA GLY A 77 -5.25 -25.07 -28.69
C GLY A 77 -6.18 -24.36 -27.70
N SER A 78 -5.83 -24.41 -26.42
CA SER A 78 -6.57 -23.78 -25.32
C SER A 78 -5.62 -23.02 -24.40
N THR A 79 -6.17 -22.07 -23.65
CA THR A 79 -5.44 -21.30 -22.64
C THR A 79 -6.23 -21.27 -21.32
N ARG A 80 -5.53 -21.13 -20.20
CA ARG A 80 -6.11 -20.68 -18.93
C ARG A 80 -5.65 -19.26 -18.67
N ALA A 81 -6.53 -18.46 -18.09
CA ALA A 81 -6.24 -17.08 -17.76
C ALA A 81 -6.51 -16.80 -16.27
N SER A 82 -5.63 -16.03 -15.65
CA SER A 82 -5.85 -15.39 -14.35
C SER A 82 -5.73 -13.88 -14.51
N VAL A 83 -6.61 -13.12 -13.87
CA VAL A 83 -6.70 -11.68 -14.02
C VAL A 83 -6.64 -11.03 -12.64
N ARG A 84 -5.76 -10.04 -12.48
CA ARG A 84 -5.70 -9.18 -11.29
C ARG A 84 -5.56 -7.72 -11.68
N VAL A 85 -6.09 -6.82 -10.86
CA VAL A 85 -5.97 -5.37 -11.06
C VAL A 85 -4.89 -4.83 -10.11
N LEU A 86 -3.97 -4.06 -10.66
CA LEU A 86 -2.90 -3.35 -9.98
C LEU A 86 -3.24 -1.85 -9.97
N PRO A 87 -2.90 -1.11 -8.91
CA PRO A 87 -3.01 0.34 -8.90
C PRO A 87 -2.14 0.96 -10.01
N GLY A 88 -2.63 2.05 -10.61
CA GLY A 88 -1.98 2.70 -11.74
C GLY A 88 -0.64 3.34 -11.43
N VAL A 89 0.08 3.74 -12.49
CA VAL A 89 1.37 4.42 -12.43
C VAL A 89 1.29 5.58 -11.43
N LEU A 90 2.25 5.61 -10.51
CA LEU A 90 2.32 6.59 -9.43
C LEU A 90 2.36 8.00 -10.05
N PRO A 91 1.65 8.97 -9.44
CA PRO A 91 1.88 10.37 -9.80
C PRO A 91 3.36 10.70 -9.59
N GLU A 92 3.92 11.54 -10.46
CA GLU A 92 5.26 12.11 -10.25
C GLU A 92 5.36 12.66 -8.82
N ILE A 93 6.48 12.38 -8.16
CA ILE A 93 6.80 12.95 -6.84
C ILE A 93 6.73 14.46 -7.02
N GLN A 94 5.65 15.06 -6.51
CA GLN A 94 5.53 16.50 -6.42
C GLN A 94 6.08 16.90 -5.07
N ASP A 95 7.19 17.63 -5.06
CA ASP A 95 7.70 18.37 -3.90
C ASP A 95 6.72 19.50 -3.58
N ARG A 96 5.54 19.13 -3.07
CA ARG A 96 4.58 20.08 -2.52
C ARG A 96 4.61 19.99 -1.00
N PRO A 97 4.49 21.14 -0.31
CA PRO A 97 4.31 21.16 1.14
C PRO A 97 3.12 20.28 1.55
N LEU A 98 3.29 19.49 2.61
CA LEU A 98 2.23 18.62 3.16
C LEU A 98 0.96 19.40 3.53
N SER A 99 1.09 20.72 3.79
CA SER A 99 -0.02 21.64 4.05
C SER A 99 -0.98 21.84 2.88
N GLU A 100 -0.57 21.57 1.63
CA GLU A 100 -1.37 21.85 0.43
C GLU A 100 -2.22 20.68 -0.07
N VAL A 101 -2.19 19.52 0.59
CA VAL A 101 -2.92 18.32 0.15
C VAL A 101 -4.35 18.33 0.73
N PRO A 102 -5.42 18.61 -0.04
CA PRO A 102 -6.76 18.86 0.49
C PRO A 102 -7.44 17.65 1.14
N SER A 103 -6.95 16.43 0.88
CA SER A 103 -7.45 15.20 1.50
C SER A 103 -6.94 14.97 2.94
N LEU A 104 -6.04 15.82 3.44
CA LEU A 104 -5.58 15.82 4.84
C LEU A 104 -6.44 16.67 5.77
N VAL A 105 -7.47 17.34 5.23
CA VAL A 105 -8.40 18.19 5.96
C VAL A 105 -9.71 17.46 6.17
N ARG A 106 -9.79 16.62 7.22
CA ARG A 106 -11.07 16.31 7.89
C ARG A 106 -10.85 16.05 9.38
N ASP A 107 -11.53 16.84 10.19
CA ASP A 107 -11.68 16.63 11.63
C ASP A 107 -12.56 15.41 11.89
N ASN A 108 -12.00 14.31 12.39
CA ASN A 108 -12.82 13.37 13.16
C ASN A 108 -12.00 12.56 14.17
N ARG A 109 -12.48 12.58 15.42
CA ARG A 109 -11.93 11.81 16.54
C ARG A 109 -12.44 10.36 16.47
N PRO A 110 -11.57 9.33 16.52
CA PRO A 110 -12.01 7.93 16.51
C PRO A 110 -12.87 7.60 17.74
N PRO A 111 -13.88 6.71 17.63
CA PRO A 111 -14.68 6.28 18.76
C PRO A 111 -13.84 5.45 19.74
N SER A 112 -13.94 5.77 21.03
CA SER A 112 -13.19 5.10 22.10
C SER A 112 -13.68 3.66 22.32
N THR A 113 -12.80 2.67 22.10
CA THR A 113 -13.00 1.33 22.65
C THR A 113 -12.24 1.20 23.96
N ALA A 114 -12.97 0.99 25.04
CA ALA A 114 -12.46 0.92 26.40
C ALA A 114 -11.48 -0.25 26.59
N GLN A 115 -10.18 0.05 26.69
CA GLN A 115 -9.20 -0.64 27.53
C GLN A 115 -7.88 0.17 27.50
N SER A 116 -7.53 0.76 28.65
CA SER A 116 -6.54 1.83 28.90
C SER A 116 -6.97 3.22 28.43
N ASN A 117 -7.01 4.17 29.38
CA ASN A 117 -7.50 5.54 29.19
C ASN A 117 -6.37 6.50 28.79
N GLU A 118 -5.25 5.97 28.35
CA GLU A 118 -4.05 6.72 27.97
C GLU A 118 -3.94 6.73 26.45
N ILE A 119 -4.35 7.85 25.85
CA ILE A 119 -4.08 8.12 24.45
C ILE A 119 -2.63 8.60 24.38
N HIS A 120 -1.79 7.84 23.67
CA HIS A 120 -0.42 8.23 23.38
C HIS A 120 -0.35 9.15 22.16
N ASP A 121 0.72 9.91 22.03
CA ASP A 121 0.94 10.70 20.83
C ASP A 121 1.48 9.83 19.70
N VAL A 122 2.44 8.97 20.03
CA VAL A 122 3.16 8.12 19.08
C VAL A 122 3.25 6.69 19.59
N PHE A 123 2.97 5.72 18.72
CA PHE A 123 3.47 4.36 18.94
C PHE A 123 4.59 3.99 17.97
N ILE A 124 5.49 3.08 18.38
CA ILE A 124 6.60 2.62 17.53
C ILE A 124 6.55 1.10 17.38
N SER A 125 6.12 0.63 16.22
CA SER A 125 6.18 -0.78 15.84
C SER A 125 7.54 -1.12 15.24
N HIS A 126 8.20 -2.14 15.79
CA HIS A 126 9.58 -2.49 15.47
C HIS A 126 9.87 -3.97 15.67
N ALA A 127 10.90 -4.50 15.02
CA ALA A 127 11.41 -5.82 15.33
C ALA A 127 12.12 -5.81 16.69
N SER A 128 11.99 -6.88 17.48
CA SER A 128 12.68 -7.02 18.78
C SER A 128 14.18 -6.74 18.73
N GLU A 129 14.80 -7.04 17.61
CA GLU A 129 16.22 -6.90 17.32
C GLU A 129 16.65 -5.43 17.21
N ASP A 130 15.74 -4.54 16.80
CA ASP A 130 16.02 -3.11 16.63
C ASP A 130 15.82 -2.30 17.92
N LYS A 131 15.35 -2.96 18.99
CA LYS A 131 14.85 -2.30 20.19
C LYS A 131 15.93 -1.46 20.89
N ASP A 132 17.05 -2.09 21.20
CA ASP A 132 18.12 -1.47 21.98
C ASP A 132 19.06 -0.61 21.13
N ASP A 133 19.22 -0.96 19.85
CA ASP A 133 20.13 -0.26 18.93
C ASP A 133 19.54 1.07 18.41
N PHE A 134 18.25 1.06 18.08
CA PHE A 134 17.62 2.20 17.40
C PHE A 134 16.37 2.73 18.11
N VAL A 135 15.43 1.85 18.45
CA VAL A 135 14.08 2.27 18.84
C VAL A 135 14.07 2.99 20.18
N ARG A 136 14.87 2.53 21.16
CA ARG A 136 15.01 3.19 22.46
C ARG A 136 15.54 4.62 22.31
N SER A 137 16.53 4.82 21.45
CA SER A 137 17.10 6.14 21.16
C SER A 137 16.09 7.06 20.49
N LEU A 138 15.34 6.56 19.50
CA LEU A 138 14.26 7.30 18.85
C LEU A 138 13.13 7.66 19.82
N ALA A 139 12.70 6.72 20.66
CA ALA A 139 11.67 6.96 21.66
C ALA A 139 12.12 8.04 22.66
N ASN A 140 13.35 7.97 23.17
CA ASN A 140 13.88 8.96 24.09
C ASN A 140 13.97 10.36 23.45
N SER A 141 14.35 10.45 22.17
CA SER A 141 14.36 11.72 21.46
C SER A 141 12.95 12.28 21.30
N LEU A 142 11.97 11.49 20.87
CA LEU A 142 10.56 11.90 20.79
C LEU A 142 10.01 12.37 22.16
N ILE A 143 10.35 11.68 23.24
CA ILE A 143 9.99 12.08 24.62
C ILE A 143 10.65 13.42 24.99
N SER A 144 11.91 13.65 24.60
CA SER A 144 12.59 14.92 24.86
C SER A 144 11.96 16.10 24.11
N HIS A 145 11.27 15.83 22.98
CA HIS A 145 10.44 16.79 22.26
C HIS A 145 9.01 16.91 22.82
N GLY A 146 8.73 16.30 23.98
CA GLY A 146 7.48 16.46 24.73
C GLY A 146 6.36 15.49 24.34
N LEU A 147 6.64 14.45 23.55
CA LEU A 147 5.63 13.50 23.08
C LEU A 147 5.46 12.32 24.04
N ASN A 148 4.23 11.84 24.19
CA ASN A 148 3.95 10.57 24.88
C ASN A 148 4.14 9.37 23.93
N VAL A 149 5.14 8.52 24.19
CA VAL A 149 5.58 7.45 23.26
C VAL A 149 5.34 6.06 23.84
N TRP A 150 4.76 5.18 23.03
CA TRP A 150 4.49 3.78 23.37
C TRP A 150 5.18 2.80 22.40
N TYR A 151 6.16 2.02 22.87
CA TYR A 151 6.93 1.13 21.98
C TYR A 151 7.14 -0.29 22.52
N ASP A 152 7.25 -0.51 23.84
CA ASP A 152 7.58 -1.83 24.39
C ASP A 152 6.60 -2.94 23.98
N GLU A 153 5.29 -2.70 24.08
CA GLU A 153 4.26 -3.68 23.68
C GLU A 153 4.11 -3.83 22.16
N MET A 154 4.68 -2.89 21.41
CA MET A 154 4.63 -2.83 19.95
C MET A 154 5.81 -3.55 19.28
N THR A 155 6.60 -4.29 20.08
CA THR A 155 7.62 -5.22 19.62
C THR A 155 7.01 -6.37 18.80
N LEU A 156 7.57 -6.64 17.63
CA LEU A 156 7.17 -7.70 16.70
C LEU A 156 8.08 -8.93 16.78
N ARG A 157 7.46 -10.11 16.92
CA ARG A 157 8.10 -11.43 16.93
C ARG A 157 7.61 -12.28 15.75
N ILE A 158 8.36 -13.34 15.43
CA ILE A 158 7.97 -14.28 14.38
C ILE A 158 6.63 -14.92 14.77
N GLY A 159 5.66 -14.90 13.84
CA GLY A 159 4.31 -15.42 14.05
C GLY A 159 3.31 -14.43 14.63
N ASP A 160 3.74 -13.21 15.02
CA ASP A 160 2.81 -12.13 15.34
C ASP A 160 2.02 -11.72 14.09
N SER A 161 0.83 -11.13 14.27
CA SER A 161 0.16 -10.43 13.17
C SER A 161 0.51 -8.95 13.22
N LEU A 162 1.18 -8.48 12.17
CA LEU A 162 1.53 -7.07 11.99
C LEU A 162 0.28 -6.20 12.00
N ARG A 163 -0.76 -6.62 11.27
CA ARG A 163 -2.03 -5.89 11.21
C ARG A 163 -2.65 -5.68 12.59
N GLN A 164 -2.73 -6.73 13.41
CA GLN A 164 -3.34 -6.63 14.74
C GLN A 164 -2.55 -5.67 15.65
N LYS A 165 -1.22 -5.72 15.57
CA LYS A 165 -0.34 -4.80 16.32
C LYS A 165 -0.56 -3.36 15.89
N ILE A 166 -0.55 -3.09 14.58
CA ILE A 166 -0.81 -1.75 14.04
C ILE A 166 -2.21 -1.26 14.44
N ASP A 167 -3.23 -2.10 14.35
CA ASP A 167 -4.60 -1.76 14.74
C ASP A 167 -4.68 -1.38 16.23
N LYS A 168 -3.98 -2.12 17.11
CA LYS A 168 -3.87 -1.79 18.54
C LYS A 168 -3.14 -0.48 18.78
N GLY A 169 -2.04 -0.24 18.06
CA GLY A 169 -1.26 1.00 18.11
C GLY A 169 -2.09 2.22 17.75
N LEU A 170 -2.77 2.14 16.61
CA LEU A 170 -3.59 3.21 16.07
C LEU A 170 -4.83 3.50 16.93
N ALA A 171 -5.44 2.49 17.54
CA ALA A 171 -6.57 2.70 18.45
C ALA A 171 -6.20 3.55 19.68
N ASN A 172 -4.94 3.53 20.10
CA ASN A 172 -4.46 4.20 21.32
C ASN A 172 -3.46 5.33 21.04
N SER A 173 -3.21 5.69 19.77
CA SER A 173 -2.26 6.75 19.45
C SER A 173 -2.65 7.58 18.23
N ARG A 174 -2.14 8.81 18.17
CA ARG A 174 -2.40 9.75 17.06
C ARG A 174 -1.55 9.44 15.82
N VAL A 175 -0.30 9.03 16.03
CA VAL A 175 0.67 8.68 14.99
C VAL A 175 1.27 7.31 15.29
N GLY A 176 1.46 6.51 14.25
CA GLY A 176 2.20 5.25 14.29
C GLY A 176 3.48 5.34 13.49
N LEU A 177 4.59 4.93 14.09
CA LEU A 177 5.86 4.72 13.39
C LEU A 177 6.05 3.22 13.16
N VAL A 178 6.49 2.85 11.96
CA VAL A 178 6.86 1.46 11.64
C VAL A 178 8.31 1.43 11.21
N VAL A 179 9.16 0.78 11.99
CA VAL A 179 10.59 0.64 11.67
C VAL A 179 10.77 -0.50 10.68
N LEU A 180 11.15 -0.14 9.46
CA LEU A 180 11.51 -1.05 8.38
C LEU A 180 13.02 -1.26 8.41
N SER A 181 13.43 -2.43 8.92
CA SER A 181 14.81 -2.87 9.02
C SER A 181 14.99 -4.25 8.36
N PRO A 182 16.24 -4.72 8.17
CA PRO A 182 16.48 -6.10 7.76
C PRO A 182 15.82 -7.13 8.70
N ALA A 183 15.84 -6.88 10.02
CA ALA A 183 15.20 -7.73 11.03
C ALA A 183 13.67 -7.71 10.95
N PHE A 184 13.08 -6.58 10.56
CA PHE A 184 11.66 -6.51 10.27
C PHE A 184 11.30 -7.38 9.06
N ILE A 185 12.03 -7.27 7.96
CA ILE A 185 11.76 -7.99 6.71
C ILE A 185 11.93 -9.51 6.88
N SER A 186 12.92 -9.94 7.65
CA SER A 186 13.20 -11.37 7.87
C SER A 186 12.09 -12.11 8.63
N LYS A 187 11.12 -11.41 9.24
CA LYS A 187 9.99 -12.03 9.95
C LYS A 187 8.93 -12.64 9.02
N GLY A 188 9.05 -12.47 7.70
CA GLY A 188 8.26 -13.21 6.72
C GLY A 188 6.80 -12.76 6.61
N TRP A 189 6.57 -11.44 6.75
CA TRP A 189 5.25 -10.84 6.63
C TRP A 189 4.56 -11.18 5.32
N THR A 190 3.26 -11.42 5.38
CA THR A 190 2.49 -11.66 4.16
C THR A 190 2.28 -10.36 3.38
N ASN A 191 2.23 -10.43 2.04
CA ASN A 191 1.91 -9.25 1.21
C ASN A 191 0.61 -8.56 1.62
N TYR A 192 -0.37 -9.32 2.12
CA TYR A 192 -1.63 -8.79 2.63
C TYR A 192 -1.46 -7.91 3.88
N GLU A 193 -0.57 -8.29 4.79
CA GLU A 193 -0.27 -7.49 5.98
C GLU A 193 0.50 -6.21 5.62
N LEU A 194 1.38 -6.28 4.61
CA LEU A 194 2.13 -5.11 4.10
C LEU A 194 1.23 -4.13 3.36
N ASP A 195 0.32 -4.62 2.51
CA ASP A 195 -0.69 -3.78 1.87
C ASP A 195 -1.62 -3.12 2.89
N GLY A 196 -1.82 -3.75 4.05
CA GLY A 196 -2.52 -3.18 5.19
C GLY A 196 -1.84 -1.93 5.76
N ILE A 197 -0.51 -1.93 5.86
CA ILE A 197 0.27 -0.74 6.27
C ILE A 197 0.09 0.38 5.25
N VAL A 198 0.27 0.06 3.96
CA VAL A 198 0.20 1.03 2.86
C VAL A 198 -1.17 1.69 2.77
N THR A 199 -2.25 0.90 2.92
CA THR A 199 -3.62 1.41 2.84
C THR A 199 -3.93 2.34 4.00
N ARG A 200 -3.45 2.02 5.21
CA ARG A 200 -3.68 2.84 6.42
C ARG A 200 -2.88 4.14 6.39
N ALA A 201 -1.66 4.15 5.83
CA ALA A 201 -0.90 5.38 5.60
C ALA A 201 -1.63 6.40 4.69
N ILE A 202 -2.63 5.96 3.91
CA ILE A 202 -3.41 6.80 2.98
C ILE A 202 -4.76 7.23 3.58
N SER A 203 -5.25 6.51 4.59
CA SER A 203 -6.54 6.80 5.23
C SER A 203 -6.35 7.94 6.24
N GLY A 204 -6.81 9.15 5.88
CA GLY A 204 -6.51 10.42 6.55
C GLY A 204 -6.93 10.60 8.02
N GLU A 205 -7.30 9.54 8.75
CA GLU A 205 -7.69 9.61 10.16
C GLU A 205 -6.50 9.34 11.11
N GLN A 206 -5.54 8.49 10.73
CA GLN A 206 -4.39 8.11 11.57
C GLN A 206 -3.14 7.94 10.70
N ILE A 207 -2.06 8.61 11.04
CA ILE A 207 -0.84 8.62 10.21
C ILE A 207 0.05 7.45 10.61
N LEU A 208 0.31 6.57 9.64
CA LEU A 208 1.31 5.53 9.76
C LEU A 208 2.53 5.91 8.93
N LEU A 209 3.65 6.23 9.58
CA LEU A 209 4.89 6.67 8.95
C LEU A 209 5.95 5.56 8.97
N PRO A 210 6.38 5.05 7.81
CA PRO A 210 7.51 4.13 7.73
C PRO A 210 8.84 4.86 8.01
N ILE A 211 9.69 4.23 8.82
CA ILE A 211 11.07 4.66 9.09
C ILE A 211 12.03 3.61 8.53
N TRP A 212 12.82 3.96 7.53
CA TRP A 212 13.83 3.06 6.97
C TRP A 212 15.07 3.09 7.87
N HIS A 213 15.41 1.93 8.42
CA HIS A 213 16.53 1.76 9.32
C HIS A 213 17.49 0.70 8.79
N ASN A 214 18.72 1.12 8.47
CA ASN A 214 19.78 0.25 7.96
C ASN A 214 19.33 -0.66 6.80
N ILE A 215 18.56 -0.10 5.86
CA ILE A 215 18.00 -0.81 4.73
C ILE A 215 18.08 0.03 3.45
N THR A 216 18.34 -0.63 2.32
CA THR A 216 18.39 0.01 1.01
C THR A 216 17.02 0.11 0.36
N LYS A 217 16.87 1.07 -0.56
CA LYS A 217 15.65 1.18 -1.37
C LYS A 217 15.34 -0.11 -2.13
N GLN A 218 16.36 -0.80 -2.66
CA GLN A 218 16.15 -2.02 -3.41
C GLN A 218 15.57 -3.13 -2.53
N GLU A 219 16.07 -3.30 -1.31
CA GLU A 219 15.52 -4.28 -0.36
C GLU A 219 14.07 -3.96 0.01
N VAL A 220 13.72 -2.68 0.18
CA VAL A 220 12.33 -2.27 0.42
C VAL A 220 11.46 -2.56 -0.81
N VAL A 221 11.94 -2.31 -2.02
CA VAL A 221 11.21 -2.63 -3.27
C VAL A 221 11.02 -4.13 -3.43
N ASP A 222 12.05 -4.93 -3.20
CA ASP A 222 12.01 -6.39 -3.33
C ASP A 222 11.05 -7.00 -2.30
N PHE A 223 10.99 -6.38 -1.11
CA PHE A 223 10.07 -6.76 -0.05
C PHE A 223 8.64 -6.30 -0.30
N SER A 224 8.44 -5.02 -0.65
CA SER A 224 7.15 -4.42 -0.93
C SER A 224 7.31 -3.15 -1.77
N PRO A 225 7.06 -3.24 -3.09
CA PRO A 225 7.07 -2.06 -3.96
C PRO A 225 6.10 -0.98 -3.47
N SER A 226 4.93 -1.39 -2.94
CA SER A 226 3.91 -0.49 -2.44
C SER A 226 4.33 0.31 -1.20
N LEU A 227 5.27 -0.20 -0.38
CA LEU A 227 5.90 0.53 0.72
C LEU A 227 7.03 1.43 0.24
N ALA A 228 7.78 1.02 -0.79
CA ALA A 228 8.90 1.78 -1.32
C ALA A 228 8.49 3.15 -1.90
N ASP A 229 7.26 3.25 -2.39
CA ASP A 229 6.69 4.44 -3.02
C ASP A 229 5.95 5.36 -2.03
N LYS A 230 6.04 5.09 -0.72
CA LYS A 230 5.42 5.92 0.32
C LYS A 230 6.38 6.93 0.92
N VAL A 231 5.81 8.01 1.44
CA VAL A 231 6.53 8.99 2.26
C VAL A 231 7.08 8.25 3.47
N ALA A 232 8.40 8.14 3.53
CA ALA A 232 9.14 7.52 4.61
C ALA A 232 10.24 8.48 5.07
N ARG A 233 10.71 8.32 6.31
CA ARG A 233 11.97 8.91 6.75
C ARG A 233 13.05 7.85 6.76
N SER A 234 14.26 8.23 6.41
CA SER A 234 15.39 7.32 6.36
C SER A 234 16.48 7.80 7.31
N THR A 235 16.92 6.87 8.16
CA THR A 235 18.09 7.09 9.04
C THR A 235 19.41 7.23 8.27
N ALA A 236 19.41 6.91 6.97
CA ALA A 236 20.55 7.17 6.10
C ALA A 236 20.69 8.65 5.69
N THR A 237 19.59 9.42 5.76
CA THR A 237 19.57 10.83 5.33
C THR A 237 19.20 11.80 6.45
N HIS A 238 18.66 11.33 7.55
CA HIS A 238 18.26 12.14 8.71
C HIS A 238 18.78 11.49 9.99
N THR A 239 19.19 12.32 10.94
CA THR A 239 19.49 11.92 12.30
C THR A 239 18.21 11.57 13.07
N ILE A 240 18.37 10.85 14.19
CA ILE A 240 17.24 10.51 15.07
C ILE A 240 16.52 11.78 15.57
N ASP A 241 17.28 12.81 15.91
CA ASP A 241 16.73 14.07 16.44
C ASP A 241 15.95 14.85 15.37
N GLU A 242 16.44 14.90 14.12
CA GLU A 242 15.70 15.51 13.00
C GLU A 242 14.38 14.78 12.77
N ILE A 243 14.39 13.44 12.76
CA ILE A 243 13.17 12.63 12.62
C ILE A 243 12.19 12.93 13.76
N ALA A 244 12.67 13.00 15.00
CA ALA A 244 11.84 13.26 16.17
C ALA A 244 11.25 14.67 16.15
N HIS A 245 12.05 15.67 15.79
CA HIS A 245 11.63 17.06 15.66
C HIS A 245 10.52 17.22 14.63
N GLU A 246 10.68 16.62 13.44
CA GLU A 246 9.65 16.67 12.40
C GLU A 246 8.31 16.02 12.83
N ILE A 247 8.39 14.90 13.57
CA ILE A 247 7.18 14.24 14.09
C ILE A 247 6.50 15.11 15.15
N ALA A 248 7.28 15.78 16.01
CA ALA A 248 6.74 16.70 17.00
C ALA A 248 6.06 17.91 16.34
N GLU A 249 6.68 18.53 15.34
CA GLU A 249 6.08 19.61 14.54
C GLU A 249 4.76 19.19 13.89
N LEU A 250 4.71 17.97 13.33
CA LEU A 250 3.51 17.40 12.72
C LEU A 250 2.37 17.22 13.74
N LEU A 251 2.68 16.91 15.00
CA LEU A 251 1.68 16.71 16.05
C LEU A 251 1.24 18.03 16.72
N HIS A 252 2.15 19.00 16.83
CA HIS A 252 1.87 20.33 17.37
C HIS A 252 1.09 21.22 16.41
N SER A 253 1.34 21.13 15.10
CA SER A 253 0.54 21.82 14.07
C SER A 253 -0.91 21.35 13.98
N ARG A 254 -1.26 20.28 14.69
CA ARG A 254 -2.59 19.64 14.73
C ARG A 254 -3.33 19.81 16.06
N GLY A 255 -2.70 20.44 17.07
CA GLY A 255 -3.30 20.71 18.38
C GLY A 255 -3.79 22.15 18.49
#